data_AF-A0A2V5UZ87-F1
#
_entry.id   AF-A0A2V5UZ87-F1
#
_cell.length_a   1.000
_cell.length_b   1.000
_cell.length_c   1.000
_cell.angle_alpha   90.00
_cell.angle_beta   90.00
_cell.angle_gamma   90.00
#
_symmetry.space_group_name_H-M   'P 1'
#
loop_
_entity.id
_entity.type
_entity.pdbx_description
1 polymer ?
#
loop_
_entity_poly.entity_id
_entity_poly.type
_entity_poly.pdbx_seq_one_letter_code
_entity_poly.pdbx_strand_id
1 'polypeptide(L)'
;MNRALQWKLIAGFLLVFIAGGMTGAFFGAAYARHLFFEFHQPGLMGTRMRDRLRTELNLTPEQVSKISPIIDKTAAQLAEIRRDTGRRVHEIMINAHREMAANLTDDQRLKLQEIELRHRRWHHGHGPQESPATEPSASP
;
A
#
# COMPACT_ATOMS: atom_id res chain seq x y z
N MET A 1 -57.83 -17.94 -7.95
CA MET A 1 -56.64 -17.69 -8.79
C MET A 1 -56.03 -19.05 -9.16
N ASN A 2 -55.75 -19.32 -10.43
CA ASN A 2 -55.31 -20.65 -10.88
C ASN A 2 -53.91 -20.97 -10.32
N ARG A 3 -53.76 -22.10 -9.59
CA ARG A 3 -52.48 -22.58 -9.04
C ARG A 3 -51.36 -22.63 -10.09
N ALA A 4 -51.73 -22.97 -11.33
CA ALA A 4 -50.81 -22.99 -12.47
C ALA A 4 -50.27 -21.61 -12.85
N LEU A 5 -51.06 -20.55 -12.67
CA LEU A 5 -50.63 -19.16 -12.91
C LEU A 5 -49.66 -18.70 -11.82
N GLN A 6 -49.94 -19.06 -10.55
CA GLN A 6 -49.05 -18.73 -9.42
C GLN A 6 -47.68 -19.39 -9.54
N TRP A 7 -47.61 -20.68 -9.91
CA TRP A 7 -46.34 -21.37 -10.11
C TRP A 7 -45.50 -20.80 -11.28
N LYS A 8 -46.14 -20.35 -12.35
CA LYS A 8 -45.44 -19.67 -13.47
C LYS A 8 -44.86 -18.33 -13.05
N LEU A 9 -45.58 -17.56 -12.23
CA LEU A 9 -45.08 -16.29 -11.69
C LEU A 9 -43.90 -16.52 -10.74
N ILE A 10 -44.00 -17.50 -9.84
CA ILE A 10 -42.89 -17.86 -8.92
C ILE A 10 -41.66 -18.28 -9.72
N ALA A 11 -41.82 -19.13 -10.74
CA ALA A 11 -40.71 -19.55 -11.59
C ALA A 11 -40.06 -18.35 -12.33
N GLY A 12 -40.86 -17.41 -12.82
CA GLY A 12 -40.37 -16.19 -13.46
C GLY A 12 -39.56 -15.30 -12.51
N PHE A 13 -40.06 -15.07 -11.30
CA PHE A 13 -39.34 -14.29 -10.28
C PHE A 13 -38.01 -14.95 -9.87
N LEU A 14 -38.02 -16.28 -9.71
CA LEU A 14 -36.81 -17.03 -9.37
C LEU A 14 -35.74 -16.88 -10.46
N LEU A 15 -36.15 -16.89 -11.73
CA LEU A 15 -35.24 -16.78 -12.87
C LEU A 15 -34.58 -15.40 -12.95
N VAL A 16 -35.36 -14.33 -12.74
CA VAL A 16 -34.83 -12.96 -12.66
C VAL A 16 -33.89 -12.79 -11.47
N PHE A 17 -34.22 -13.39 -10.33
CA PHE A 17 -33.37 -13.34 -9.13
C PHE A 17 -32.03 -14.06 -9.34
N ILE A 18 -32.04 -15.24 -9.97
CA ILE A 18 -30.80 -15.96 -10.31
C ILE A 18 -29.96 -15.17 -11.31
N ALA A 19 -30.57 -14.60 -12.35
CA ALA A 19 -29.88 -13.77 -13.33
C ALA A 19 -29.26 -12.52 -12.68
N GLY A 20 -30.00 -11.85 -11.78
CA GLY A 20 -29.51 -10.72 -10.99
C GLY A 20 -28.39 -11.12 -10.02
N GLY A 21 -28.52 -12.27 -9.35
CA GLY A 21 -27.50 -12.80 -8.45
C GLY A 21 -26.21 -13.20 -9.16
N MET A 22 -26.29 -13.83 -10.33
CA MET A 22 -25.12 -14.15 -11.16
C MET A 22 -24.43 -12.90 -11.68
N THR A 23 -25.20 -11.90 -12.11
CA THR A 23 -24.68 -10.61 -12.57
C THR A 23 -24.00 -9.90 -11.41
N GLY A 24 -24.67 -9.76 -10.26
CA GLY A 24 -24.12 -9.13 -9.06
C GLY A 24 -22.88 -9.85 -8.52
N ALA A 25 -22.85 -11.19 -8.54
CA ALA A 25 -21.69 -11.96 -8.11
C ALA A 25 -20.51 -11.81 -9.09
N PHE A 26 -20.76 -11.80 -10.40
CA PHE A 26 -19.71 -11.62 -11.41
C PHE A 26 -19.10 -10.23 -11.34
N PHE A 27 -19.92 -9.19 -11.36
CA PHE A 27 -19.46 -7.79 -11.27
C PHE A 27 -18.89 -7.48 -9.88
N GLY A 28 -19.51 -7.99 -8.81
CA GLY A 28 -19.04 -7.85 -7.44
C GLY A 28 -17.70 -8.55 -7.18
N ALA A 29 -17.50 -9.76 -7.70
CA ALA A 29 -16.22 -10.47 -7.59
C ALA A 29 -15.12 -9.82 -8.45
N ALA A 30 -15.45 -9.31 -9.64
CA ALA A 30 -14.52 -8.56 -10.47
C ALA A 30 -14.10 -7.24 -9.79
N TYR A 31 -15.05 -6.52 -9.21
CA TYR A 31 -14.80 -5.26 -8.49
C TYR A 31 -14.05 -5.50 -7.17
N ALA A 32 -14.39 -6.55 -6.42
CA ALA A 32 -13.64 -6.96 -5.24
C ALA A 32 -12.20 -7.35 -5.60
N ARG A 33 -11.98 -8.10 -6.69
CA ARG A 33 -10.62 -8.35 -7.20
C ARG A 33 -9.90 -7.04 -7.51
N HIS A 34 -10.54 -6.12 -8.21
CA HIS A 34 -9.94 -4.85 -8.57
C HIS A 34 -9.55 -4.04 -7.33
N LEU A 35 -10.44 -3.93 -6.34
CA LEU A 35 -10.15 -3.27 -5.06
C LEU A 35 -9.08 -3.99 -4.24
N PHE A 36 -9.05 -5.32 -4.19
CA PHE A 36 -7.96 -6.06 -3.52
C PHE A 36 -6.61 -5.82 -4.20
N PHE A 37 -6.58 -5.65 -5.53
CA PHE A 37 -5.39 -5.27 -6.30
C PHE A 37 -5.06 -3.77 -6.22
N GLU A 38 -6.03 -2.91 -5.91
CA GLU A 38 -5.87 -1.45 -5.90
C GLU A 38 -5.57 -0.89 -4.49
N PHE A 39 -6.03 -1.57 -3.43
CA PHE A 39 -5.58 -1.36 -2.05
C PHE A 39 -4.16 -1.90 -1.81
N HIS A 40 -3.73 -2.90 -2.59
CA HIS A 40 -2.32 -3.17 -2.79
C HIS A 40 -1.80 -2.27 -3.90
N GLN A 41 -1.73 -0.95 -3.68
CA GLN A 41 -0.94 -0.12 -4.58
C GLN A 41 0.43 -0.80 -4.71
N PRO A 42 0.78 -1.34 -5.90
CA PRO A 42 2.12 -1.84 -6.11
C PRO A 42 2.95 -0.59 -5.98
N GLY A 43 3.67 -0.47 -4.86
CA GLY A 43 4.53 0.69 -4.64
C GLY A 43 5.35 0.92 -5.91
N LEU A 44 5.75 2.16 -6.19
CA LEU A 44 6.50 2.53 -7.41
C LEU A 44 7.62 1.52 -7.78
N MET A 45 8.18 0.82 -6.78
CA MET A 45 9.11 -0.30 -6.94
C MET A 45 8.56 -1.54 -7.67
N GLY A 46 7.35 -2.02 -7.38
CA GLY A 46 6.76 -3.17 -8.08
C GLY A 46 6.53 -2.88 -9.55
N THR A 47 6.00 -1.69 -9.86
CA THR A 47 5.82 -1.22 -11.25
C THR A 47 7.15 -1.09 -11.97
N ARG A 48 8.16 -0.43 -11.38
CA ARG A 48 9.50 -0.32 -11.96
C ARG A 48 10.15 -1.68 -12.19
N MET A 49 10.01 -2.61 -11.25
CA MET A 49 10.57 -3.96 -11.37
C MET A 49 9.90 -4.74 -12.51
N ARG A 50 8.57 -4.64 -12.62
CA ARG A 50 7.81 -5.24 -13.72
C ARG A 50 8.16 -4.64 -15.06
N ASP A 51 8.25 -3.33 -15.17
CA ASP A 51 8.58 -2.63 -16.43
C ASP A 51 9.99 -3.00 -16.90
N ARG A 52 10.94 -3.05 -15.96
CA ARG A 52 12.30 -3.50 -16.22
C ARG A 52 12.33 -4.95 -16.73
N LEU A 53 11.70 -5.88 -16.01
CA LEU A 53 11.67 -7.29 -16.41
C LEU A 53 10.95 -7.51 -17.73
N ARG A 54 9.86 -6.78 -17.97
CA ARG A 54 9.14 -6.82 -19.26
C ARG A 54 10.03 -6.39 -20.40
N THR A 55 10.78 -5.31 -20.22
CA THR A 55 11.64 -4.73 -21.28
C THR A 55 12.88 -5.57 -21.51
N GLU A 56 13.59 -5.97 -20.45
CA GLU A 56 14.84 -6.73 -20.55
C GLU A 56 14.62 -8.16 -21.06
N LEU A 57 13.47 -8.77 -20.75
CA LEU A 57 13.16 -10.16 -21.11
C LEU A 57 12.14 -10.30 -22.25
N ASN A 58 11.66 -9.19 -22.82
CA ASN A 58 10.65 -9.16 -23.87
C ASN A 58 9.40 -10.01 -23.55
N LEU A 59 8.87 -9.84 -22.33
CA LEU A 59 7.79 -10.70 -21.84
C LEU A 59 6.45 -10.45 -22.57
N THR A 60 5.74 -11.54 -22.88
CA THR A 60 4.36 -11.46 -23.39
C THR A 60 3.39 -11.01 -22.30
N PRO A 61 2.21 -10.47 -22.65
CA PRO A 61 1.19 -10.11 -21.67
C PRO A 61 0.81 -11.25 -20.72
N GLU A 62 0.74 -12.49 -21.22
CA GLU A 62 0.42 -13.67 -20.41
C GLU A 62 1.55 -13.99 -19.43
N GLN A 63 2.81 -13.84 -19.83
CA GLN A 63 3.95 -14.03 -18.95
C GLN A 63 3.98 -12.95 -17.85
N VAL A 64 3.78 -11.70 -18.21
CA VAL A 64 3.67 -10.58 -17.25
C VAL A 64 2.55 -10.85 -16.25
N SER A 65 1.39 -11.34 -16.69
CA SER A 65 0.29 -11.70 -15.81
C SER A 65 0.65 -12.82 -14.83
N LYS A 66 1.44 -13.81 -15.26
CA LYS A 66 1.86 -14.92 -14.39
C LYS A 66 2.89 -14.49 -13.35
N ILE A 67 3.81 -13.58 -13.69
CA ILE A 67 4.88 -13.16 -12.77
C ILE A 67 4.52 -11.96 -11.91
N SER A 68 3.52 -11.17 -12.30
CA SER A 68 3.05 -10.01 -11.51
C SER A 68 2.82 -10.31 -10.03
N PRO A 69 2.11 -11.38 -9.61
CA PRO A 69 1.94 -11.67 -8.18
C PRO A 69 3.26 -11.96 -7.45
N ILE A 70 4.28 -12.49 -8.14
CA ILE A 70 5.61 -12.72 -7.55
C ILE A 70 6.33 -11.38 -7.34
N ILE A 71 6.25 -10.49 -8.33
CA ILE A 71 6.81 -9.14 -8.28
C ILE A 71 6.17 -8.34 -7.17
N ASP A 72 4.84 -8.34 -7.10
CA ASP A 72 4.07 -7.58 -6.11
C ASP A 72 4.37 -8.05 -4.68
N LYS A 73 4.41 -9.38 -4.46
CA LYS A 73 4.85 -9.97 -3.18
C LYS A 73 6.26 -9.52 -2.80
N THR A 74 7.19 -9.57 -3.75
CA THR A 74 8.59 -9.19 -3.52
C THR A 74 8.71 -7.70 -3.18
N ALA A 75 7.98 -6.85 -3.90
CA ALA A 75 7.97 -5.41 -3.66
C ALA A 75 7.41 -5.07 -2.27
N ALA A 76 6.36 -5.77 -1.83
CA ALA A 76 5.81 -5.62 -0.49
C ALA A 76 6.82 -6.01 0.60
N GLN A 77 7.49 -7.17 0.45
CA GLN A 77 8.54 -7.60 1.39
C GLN A 77 9.70 -6.60 1.47
N LEU A 78 10.13 -6.07 0.32
CA LEU A 78 11.21 -5.10 0.28
C LEU A 78 10.81 -3.75 0.89
N ALA A 79 9.55 -3.34 0.74
CA ALA A 79 9.00 -2.15 1.38
C ALA A 79 8.98 -2.30 2.90
N GLU A 80 8.58 -3.47 3.41
CA GLU A 80 8.60 -3.78 4.84
C GLU A 80 10.02 -3.70 5.41
N ILE A 81 10.99 -4.35 4.75
CA ILE A 81 12.40 -4.30 5.15
C ILE A 81 12.92 -2.86 5.15
N ARG A 82 12.56 -2.06 4.14
CA ARG A 82 12.97 -0.66 4.06
C ARG A 82 12.42 0.15 5.23
N ARG A 83 11.15 -0.07 5.62
CA ARG A 83 10.54 0.62 6.77
C ARG A 83 11.22 0.24 8.08
N ASP A 84 11.42 -1.05 8.34
CA ASP A 84 12.09 -1.52 9.56
C ASP A 84 13.53 -1.02 9.63
N THR A 85 14.29 -1.19 8.56
CA THR A 85 15.67 -0.69 8.47
C THR A 85 15.72 0.81 8.68
N GLY A 86 14.82 1.58 8.07
CA GLY A 86 14.73 3.03 8.24
C GLY A 86 14.51 3.43 9.70
N ARG A 87 13.61 2.73 10.41
CA ARG A 87 13.37 2.95 11.85
C ARG A 87 14.62 2.67 12.68
N ARG A 88 15.26 1.52 12.45
CA ARG A 88 16.47 1.13 13.18
C ARG A 88 17.62 2.10 12.93
N VAL A 89 17.81 2.54 11.69
CA VAL A 89 18.80 3.57 11.34
C VAL A 89 18.48 4.89 12.06
N HIS A 90 17.21 5.31 12.09
CA HIS A 90 16.81 6.52 12.79
C HIS A 90 17.12 6.47 14.29
N GLU A 91 16.80 5.35 14.96
CA GLU A 91 17.11 5.13 16.37
C GLU A 91 18.61 5.16 16.66
N ILE A 92 19.41 4.47 15.84
CA ILE A 92 20.88 4.50 15.94
C ILE A 92 21.40 5.93 15.82
N MET A 93 20.89 6.69 14.86
CA MET A 93 21.30 8.08 14.67
C MET A 93 20.90 8.96 15.85
N ILE A 94 19.69 8.83 16.42
CA ILE A 94 19.28 9.58 17.61
C ILE A 94 20.22 9.29 18.80
N ASN A 95 20.53 8.01 19.03
CA ASN A 95 21.40 7.63 20.14
C ASN A 95 22.82 8.17 19.94
N ALA A 96 23.38 8.07 18.74
CA ALA A 96 24.68 8.65 18.42
C ALA A 96 24.71 10.17 18.64
N HIS A 97 23.66 10.90 18.25
CA HIS A 97 23.57 12.34 18.51
C HIS A 97 23.53 12.66 20.01
N ARG A 98 22.80 11.87 20.81
CA ARG A 98 22.74 12.03 22.27
C ARG A 98 24.11 11.80 22.92
N GLU A 99 24.81 10.74 22.52
CA GLU A 99 26.15 10.42 23.02
C GLU A 99 27.16 11.51 22.64
N MET A 100 27.13 11.99 21.39
CA MET A 100 27.96 13.13 20.97
C MET A 100 27.65 14.38 21.78
N ALA A 101 26.37 14.74 21.96
CA ALA A 101 25.97 15.93 22.67
C ALA A 101 26.47 15.99 24.12
N ALA A 102 26.64 14.84 24.79
CA ALA A 102 27.19 14.78 26.15
C ALA A 102 28.65 15.26 26.25
N ASN A 103 29.38 15.28 25.12
CA ASN A 103 30.79 15.64 25.05
C ASN A 103 31.04 17.03 24.43
N LEU A 104 29.99 17.80 24.18
CA LEU A 104 30.05 19.08 23.46
C LEU A 104 29.72 20.26 24.37
N THR A 105 30.29 21.43 24.04
CA THR A 105 29.89 22.71 24.64
C THR A 105 28.48 23.12 24.19
N ASP A 106 27.86 24.06 24.90
CA ASP A 106 26.51 24.56 24.61
C ASP A 106 26.37 25.03 23.16
N ASP A 107 27.32 25.84 22.69
CA ASP A 107 27.34 26.34 21.31
C ASP A 107 27.49 25.22 20.27
N GLN A 108 28.31 24.21 20.58
CA GLN A 108 28.48 23.04 19.72
C GLN A 108 27.23 22.16 19.68
N ARG A 109 26.50 22.03 20.79
CA ARG A 109 25.22 21.30 20.87
C ARG A 109 24.14 21.97 20.01
N LEU A 110 24.06 23.30 20.03
CA LEU A 110 23.14 24.05 19.17
C LEU A 110 23.43 23.81 17.69
N LYS A 111 24.71 23.82 17.32
CA LYS A 111 25.13 23.53 15.93
C LYS A 111 24.83 22.08 15.51
N LEU A 112 24.98 21.12 16.43
CA LEU A 112 24.64 19.72 16.18
C LEU A 112 23.13 19.55 15.90
N GLN A 113 22.27 20.24 16.66
CA GLN A 113 20.82 20.24 16.42
C GLN A 113 20.45 20.84 15.06
N GLU A 114 21.13 21.91 14.64
CA GLU A 114 20.89 22.51 13.33
C GLU A 114 21.27 21.56 12.17
N ILE A 115 22.38 20.82 12.31
CA ILE A 115 22.78 19.78 11.36
C ILE A 115 21.71 18.69 11.27
N GLU A 116 21.19 18.23 12.41
CA GLU A 116 20.12 17.22 12.47
C GLU A 116 18.84 17.70 11.78
N LEU A 117 18.39 18.93 12.07
CA LEU A 117 17.19 19.53 11.46
C LEU A 117 17.34 19.73 9.95
N ARG A 118 18.55 20.05 9.46
CA ARG A 118 18.81 20.04 8.02
C ARG A 118 18.68 18.63 7.49
N HIS A 119 19.39 17.65 8.04
CA HIS A 119 19.37 16.27 7.56
C HIS A 119 17.95 15.69 7.51
N ARG A 120 17.13 15.93 8.53
CA ARG A 120 15.72 15.50 8.60
C ARG A 120 14.88 16.10 7.47
N ARG A 121 15.12 17.35 7.08
CA ARG A 121 14.42 18.01 5.94
C ARG A 121 14.81 17.37 4.60
N TRP A 122 16.07 17.02 4.40
CA TRP A 122 16.53 16.35 3.18
C TRP A 122 15.94 14.93 3.04
N HIS A 123 15.83 14.18 4.14
CA HIS A 123 15.24 12.84 4.11
C HIS A 123 13.71 12.85 3.96
N HIS A 124 13.02 13.81 4.58
CA HIS A 124 11.56 13.95 4.42
C HIS A 124 11.15 14.55 3.07
N GLY A 125 12.03 15.28 2.38
CA GLY A 125 11.77 15.84 1.05
C GLY A 125 11.73 14.81 -0.09
N HIS A 126 12.12 13.56 0.15
CA HIS A 126 12.21 12.50 -0.87
C HIS A 126 11.34 11.25 -0.60
N GLY A 127 10.47 11.27 0.42
CA GLY A 127 9.49 10.23 0.69
C GLY A 127 8.05 10.70 0.47
N PRO A 128 7.10 9.81 0.09
CA PRO A 128 5.69 10.20 0.05
C PRO A 128 5.25 10.58 1.47
N GLN A 129 4.70 11.77 1.58
CA GLN A 129 4.21 12.40 2.79
C GLN A 129 3.11 11.53 3.43
N GLU A 130 3.46 10.69 4.43
CA GLU A 130 2.47 10.17 5.37
C GLU A 130 2.02 11.35 6.24
N SER A 131 0.85 11.90 5.90
CA SER A 131 0.16 12.90 6.70
C SER A 131 -0.13 12.32 8.08
N PRO A 132 0.15 13.03 9.19
CA PRO A 132 -0.19 12.53 10.51
C PRO A 132 -1.71 12.45 10.59
N ALA A 133 -2.22 11.24 10.86
CA ALA A 133 -3.62 11.02 11.15
C ALA A 133 -4.03 11.94 12.30
N THR A 134 -5.03 12.78 12.03
CA THR A 134 -5.71 13.64 12.99
C THR A 134 -6.07 12.85 14.25
N GLU A 135 -5.43 13.18 15.37
CA GLU A 135 -5.85 12.68 16.68
C GLU A 135 -7.31 13.10 16.93
N PRO A 136 -8.21 12.18 17.30
CA PRO A 136 -9.58 12.54 17.61
C PRO A 136 -9.60 13.30 18.94
N SER A 137 -10.02 14.56 18.86
CA SER A 137 -10.37 15.43 19.97
C SER A 137 -11.25 14.69 20.98
N ALA A 138 -10.68 14.30 22.11
CA ALA A 138 -11.43 13.84 23.26
C ALA A 138 -11.83 15.06 24.11
N SER A 139 -13.13 15.33 24.17
CA SER A 139 -13.73 16.16 25.21
C SER A 139 -15.06 15.54 25.60
N PRO A 140 -15.31 15.38 26.90
CA PRO A 140 -16.61 15.67 27.49
C PRO A 140 -16.59 16.99 28.26
#